data_AF-K1ZRI8-F1
#
_entry.id   AF-K1ZRI8-F1
#
_cell.length_a   1.000
_cell.length_b   1.000
_cell.length_c   1.000
_cell.angle_alpha   90.00
_cell.angle_beta   90.00
_cell.angle_gamma   90.00
#
_symmetry.space_group_name_H-M   'P 1'
#
loop_
_entity.id
_entity.type
_entity.pdbx_description
1 polymer ?
#
loop_
_entity_poly.entity_id
_entity_poly.type
_entity_poly.pdbx_seq_one_letter_code
_entity_poly.pdbx_strand_id
1 'polypeptide(L)'
;MSSSRSLTGLLALLLLLLPQACNRTPPERALMKHFETENALTVQFQNNYIGYMEYQLAHFSEKRAQLEGLFRTINSPFNKMTTVEQQAYQRHWQTLMQPLVDSLYANTRLMVMNEKEKATPAKLAKINELTIKMNLLESAAPNQQLLPQLFGTPK
;
A
#
# COMPACT_ATOMS: atom_id res chain seq x y z
N MET A 1 26.16 -50.18 16.22
CA MET A 1 24.95 -49.97 15.40
C MET A 1 24.54 -48.51 15.54
N SER A 2 25.09 -47.64 14.70
CA SER A 2 24.80 -46.20 14.73
C SER A 2 23.49 -45.93 14.01
N SER A 3 22.48 -45.50 14.77
CA SER A 3 21.20 -45.07 14.24
C SER A 3 21.35 -43.66 13.66
N SER A 4 21.72 -43.59 12.38
CA SER A 4 21.65 -42.37 11.58
C SER A 4 20.18 -42.04 11.30
N ARG A 5 19.46 -41.53 12.30
CA ARG A 5 18.12 -40.93 12.11
C ARG A 5 18.28 -39.57 11.44
N SER A 6 18.46 -39.61 10.12
CA SER A 6 17.94 -38.69 9.12
C SER A 6 17.47 -37.32 9.66
N LEU A 7 18.42 -36.37 9.77
CA LEU A 7 18.14 -34.92 9.91
C LEU A 7 17.25 -34.38 8.76
N THR A 8 17.18 -35.12 7.65
CA THR A 8 16.32 -34.82 6.50
C THR A 8 14.83 -35.02 6.77
N GLY A 9 14.44 -35.87 7.73
CA GLY A 9 13.03 -36.03 8.11
C GLY A 9 12.45 -34.80 8.82
N LEU A 10 13.25 -34.13 9.66
CA LEU A 10 12.84 -32.95 10.42
C LEU A 10 12.86 -31.68 9.55
N LEU A 11 13.79 -31.58 8.59
CA LEU A 11 13.81 -30.52 7.59
C LEU A 11 12.64 -30.63 6.60
N ALA A 12 12.28 -31.84 6.17
CA ALA A 12 11.12 -32.06 5.31
C ALA A 12 9.80 -31.70 6.02
N LEU A 13 9.69 -31.94 7.33
CA LEU A 13 8.53 -31.52 8.12
C LEU A 13 8.48 -29.99 8.31
N LEU A 14 9.63 -29.33 8.51
CA LEU A 14 9.72 -27.86 8.56
C LEU A 14 9.39 -27.19 7.21
N LEU A 15 9.78 -27.82 6.10
CA LEU A 15 9.45 -27.36 4.73
C LEU A 15 7.98 -27.63 4.37
N LEU A 16 7.36 -28.68 4.92
CA LEU A 16 5.93 -28.97 4.77
C LEU A 16 5.01 -28.11 5.66
N LEU A 17 5.56 -27.41 6.66
CA LEU A 17 4.86 -26.36 7.40
C LEU A 17 4.89 -25.00 6.67
N LEU A 18 5.72 -24.85 5.63
CA LEU A 18 5.87 -23.61 4.87
C LEU A 18 4.92 -23.37 3.67
N PRO A 19 3.97 -24.24 3.26
CA PRO A 19 3.05 -23.89 2.17
C PRO A 19 1.69 -23.34 2.63
N GLN A 20 1.43 -23.16 3.93
CA GLN A 20 0.12 -22.66 4.41
C GLN A 20 -0.05 -21.13 4.26
N ALA A 21 1.02 -20.38 3.94
CA ALA A 21 0.96 -18.92 3.71
C ALA A 21 0.79 -18.53 2.22
N CYS A 22 0.69 -19.50 1.29
CA CYS A 22 0.43 -19.20 -0.12
C CYS A 22 -1.05 -18.97 -0.44
N ASN A 23 -1.95 -19.10 0.54
CA ASN A 23 -3.26 -18.49 0.46
C ASN A 23 -3.19 -17.11 1.11
N ARG A 24 -2.69 -16.10 0.36
CA ARG A 24 -2.98 -14.69 0.71
C ARG A 24 -4.48 -14.62 0.99
N THR A 25 -4.88 -14.15 2.16
CA THR A 25 -6.32 -14.04 2.41
C THR A 25 -6.87 -13.07 1.35
N PRO A 26 -8.08 -13.31 0.79
CA PRO A 26 -8.64 -12.48 -0.28
C PRO A 26 -8.50 -10.94 -0.09
N PRO A 27 -8.60 -10.39 1.15
CA PRO A 27 -8.43 -8.95 1.40
C PRO A 27 -7.00 -8.43 1.18
N GLU A 28 -5.99 -9.23 1.49
CA GLU A 28 -4.58 -8.85 1.37
C GLU A 28 -4.17 -8.74 -0.10
N ARG A 29 -4.61 -9.72 -0.89
CA ARG A 29 -4.43 -9.69 -2.34
C ARG A 29 -5.20 -8.53 -2.98
N ALA A 30 -6.39 -8.22 -2.48
CA ALA A 30 -7.17 -7.08 -2.94
C ALA A 30 -6.47 -5.75 -2.60
N LEU A 31 -5.87 -5.63 -1.41
CA LEU A 31 -5.08 -4.46 -1.04
C LEU A 31 -3.85 -4.32 -1.94
N MET A 32 -3.09 -5.41 -2.13
CA MET A 32 -1.95 -5.42 -3.05
C MET A 32 -2.35 -4.95 -4.46
N LYS A 33 -3.43 -5.50 -5.01
CA LYS A 33 -3.96 -5.13 -6.33
C LYS A 33 -4.37 -3.65 -6.39
N HIS A 34 -4.90 -3.09 -5.31
CA HIS A 34 -5.20 -1.67 -5.24
C HIS A 34 -3.92 -0.83 -5.40
N PHE A 35 -2.86 -1.14 -4.66
CA PHE A 35 -1.58 -0.45 -4.80
C PHE A 35 -0.90 -0.67 -6.15
N GLU A 36 -1.01 -1.86 -6.75
CA GLU A 36 -0.54 -2.14 -8.11
C GLU A 36 -1.28 -1.25 -9.14
N THR A 37 -2.59 -1.07 -8.96
CA THR A 37 -3.42 -0.20 -9.82
C THR A 37 -3.01 1.27 -9.66
N GLU A 38 -2.82 1.74 -8.43
CA GLU A 38 -2.30 3.09 -8.16
C GLU A 38 -0.93 3.29 -8.79
N ASN A 39 -0.05 2.30 -8.71
CA ASN A 39 1.28 2.40 -9.30
C ASN A 39 1.19 2.52 -10.82
N ALA A 40 0.34 1.71 -11.47
CA ALA A 40 0.09 1.81 -12.90
C ALA A 40 -0.46 3.19 -13.30
N LEU A 41 -1.36 3.77 -12.50
CA LEU A 41 -1.87 5.12 -12.72
C LEU A 41 -0.76 6.17 -12.63
N THR A 42 0.15 6.07 -11.66
CA THR A 42 1.28 7.02 -11.59
C THR A 42 2.20 6.95 -12.80
N VAL A 43 2.36 5.78 -13.42
CA VAL A 43 3.09 5.61 -14.68
C VAL A 43 2.30 6.19 -15.85
N GLN A 44 0.99 5.90 -15.95
CA GLN A 44 0.12 6.42 -17.02
C GLN A 44 0.12 7.96 -17.05
N PHE A 45 0.07 8.60 -15.88
CA PHE A 45 0.04 10.05 -15.76
C PHE A 45 1.42 10.70 -15.59
N GLN A 46 2.53 9.98 -15.79
CA GLN A 46 3.89 10.47 -15.51
C GLN A 46 4.22 11.84 -16.16
N ASN A 47 3.55 12.21 -17.25
CA ASN A 47 3.72 13.49 -17.96
C ASN A 47 2.53 14.46 -17.84
N ASN A 48 1.57 14.19 -16.97
CA ASN A 48 0.34 14.98 -16.79
C ASN A 48 -0.10 14.99 -15.32
N TYR A 49 0.59 15.78 -14.50
CA TYR A 49 0.33 15.84 -13.06
C TYR A 49 -1.05 16.45 -12.75
N ILE A 50 -1.47 17.45 -13.52
CA ILE A 50 -2.80 18.06 -13.36
C ILE A 50 -3.91 17.02 -13.62
N GLY A 51 -3.80 16.24 -14.71
CA GLY A 51 -4.75 15.18 -15.00
C GLY A 51 -4.76 14.08 -13.95
N TYR A 52 -3.61 13.74 -13.36
CA TYR A 52 -3.54 12.83 -12.22
C TYR A 52 -4.30 13.38 -11.01
N MET A 53 -4.07 14.64 -10.64
CA MET A 53 -4.75 15.28 -9.51
C MET A 53 -6.27 15.34 -9.73
N GLU A 54 -6.73 15.64 -10.95
CA GLU A 54 -8.15 15.64 -11.31
C GLU A 54 -8.76 14.23 -11.22
N TYR A 55 -8.04 13.20 -11.69
CA TYR A 55 -8.45 11.81 -11.53
C TYR A 55 -8.57 11.42 -10.05
N GLN A 56 -7.57 11.77 -9.24
CA GLN A 56 -7.56 11.46 -7.80
C GLN A 56 -8.73 12.13 -7.07
N LEU A 57 -9.05 13.38 -7.41
CA LEU A 57 -10.21 14.09 -6.85
C LEU A 57 -11.54 13.42 -7.24
N ALA A 58 -11.70 13.10 -8.53
CA ALA A 58 -12.95 12.51 -9.03
C ALA A 58 -13.27 11.16 -8.39
N HIS A 59 -12.24 10.38 -8.05
CA HIS A 59 -12.41 9.02 -7.51
C HIS A 59 -12.12 8.93 -6.00
N PHE A 60 -11.89 10.05 -5.32
CA PHE A 60 -11.46 10.08 -3.92
C PHE A 60 -12.38 9.26 -2.99
N SER A 61 -13.68 9.54 -3.03
CA SER A 61 -14.66 8.89 -2.15
C SER A 61 -14.77 7.39 -2.38
N GLU A 62 -14.75 6.95 -3.64
CA GLU A 62 -14.82 5.53 -4.00
C GLU A 62 -13.57 4.79 -3.53
N LYS A 63 -12.39 5.29 -3.91
CA LYS A 63 -11.11 4.66 -3.56
C LYS A 63 -10.93 4.58 -2.06
N ARG A 64 -11.32 5.63 -1.35
CA ARG A 64 -11.28 5.65 0.10
C ARG A 64 -12.21 4.62 0.72
N ALA A 65 -13.48 4.53 0.28
CA ALA A 65 -14.41 3.54 0.79
C ALA A 65 -13.90 2.10 0.58
N GLN A 66 -13.28 1.82 -0.58
CA GLN A 66 -12.63 0.54 -0.87
C GLN A 66 -11.49 0.25 0.11
N LEU A 67 -10.56 1.20 0.30
CA LEU A 67 -9.44 1.05 1.22
C LEU A 67 -9.89 0.86 2.67
N GLU A 68 -10.86 1.64 3.14
CA GLU A 68 -11.40 1.51 4.50
C GLU A 68 -12.03 0.13 4.74
N GLY A 69 -12.76 -0.40 3.76
CA GLY A 69 -13.31 -1.76 3.82
C GLY A 69 -12.22 -2.84 3.93
N LEU A 70 -11.16 -2.70 3.14
CA LEU A 70 -10.01 -3.62 3.19
C LEU A 70 -9.28 -3.54 4.53
N PHE A 71 -9.03 -2.33 5.03
CA PHE A 71 -8.36 -2.12 6.30
C PHE A 71 -9.14 -2.68 7.48
N ARG A 72 -10.47 -2.49 7.53
CA ARG A 72 -11.31 -3.11 8.57
C ARG A 72 -11.22 -4.63 8.53
N THR A 73 -11.23 -5.20 7.32
CA THR A 73 -11.18 -6.66 7.13
C THR A 73 -9.83 -7.24 7.54
N ILE A 74 -8.73 -6.53 7.29
CA ILE A 74 -7.37 -6.96 7.68
C ILE A 74 -7.10 -6.73 9.18
N ASN A 75 -7.58 -5.61 9.75
CA ASN A 75 -7.36 -5.30 11.16
C ASN A 75 -8.10 -6.26 12.10
N SER A 76 -9.24 -6.83 11.68
CA SER A 76 -10.01 -7.78 12.51
C SER A 76 -9.22 -9.03 12.95
N PRO A 77 -8.57 -9.79 12.04
CA PRO A 77 -7.69 -10.90 12.44
C PRO A 77 -6.38 -10.40 13.06
N PHE A 78 -5.81 -9.30 12.58
CA PHE A 78 -4.56 -8.74 13.12
C PHE A 78 -4.65 -8.43 14.62
N ASN A 79 -5.76 -7.82 15.06
CA ASN A 79 -5.97 -7.48 16.47
C ASN A 79 -6.15 -8.71 17.39
N LYS A 80 -6.37 -9.91 16.82
CA LYS A 80 -6.47 -11.17 17.56
C LYS A 80 -5.15 -11.93 17.64
N MET A 81 -4.14 -11.50 16.89
CA MET A 81 -2.79 -12.09 16.90
C MET A 81 -2.04 -11.71 18.18
N THR A 82 -1.16 -12.59 18.64
CA THR A 82 -0.17 -12.28 19.68
C THR A 82 0.82 -11.22 19.19
N THR A 83 1.54 -10.56 20.10
CA THR A 83 2.56 -9.56 19.73
C THR A 83 3.61 -10.11 18.76
N VAL A 84 4.02 -11.37 18.93
CA VAL A 84 5.02 -12.02 18.05
C VAL A 84 4.46 -12.21 16.64
N GLU A 85 3.22 -12.69 16.53
CA GLU A 85 2.52 -12.87 15.26
C GLU A 85 2.28 -11.53 14.55
N GLN A 86 1.87 -10.49 15.29
CA GLN A 86 1.71 -9.14 14.74
C GLN A 86 3.01 -8.60 14.15
N GLN A 87 4.13 -8.75 14.86
CA GLN A 87 5.44 -8.32 14.36
C GLN A 87 5.90 -9.12 13.14
N ALA A 88 5.61 -10.42 13.08
CA ALA A 88 5.91 -11.25 11.91
C ALA A 88 5.05 -10.83 10.71
N TYR A 89 3.76 -10.58 10.95
CA TYR A 89 2.79 -10.14 9.96
C TYR A 89 3.13 -8.76 9.39
N GLN A 90 3.48 -7.80 10.25
CA GLN A 90 3.97 -6.46 9.85
C GLN A 90 5.21 -6.56 8.98
N ARG A 91 6.24 -7.32 9.41
CA ARG A 91 7.49 -7.48 8.64
C ARG A 91 7.26 -8.13 7.28
N HIS A 92 6.39 -9.12 7.22
CA HIS A 92 6.00 -9.76 5.97
C HIS A 92 5.34 -8.76 5.01
N TRP A 93 4.36 -8.01 5.51
CA TRP A 93 3.65 -7.01 4.73
C TRP A 93 4.53 -5.86 4.28
N GLN A 94 5.39 -5.34 5.15
CA GLN A 94 6.36 -4.32 4.79
C GLN A 94 7.27 -4.82 3.66
N THR A 95 7.81 -6.03 3.76
CA THR A 95 8.66 -6.62 2.73
C THR A 95 7.96 -6.73 1.38
N LEU A 96 6.68 -7.11 1.38
CA LEU A 96 5.89 -7.25 0.15
C LEU A 96 5.49 -5.89 -0.46
N MET A 97 5.15 -4.91 0.36
CA MET A 97 4.61 -3.63 -0.08
C MET A 97 5.67 -2.57 -0.37
N GLN A 98 6.83 -2.64 0.29
CA GLN A 98 7.87 -1.61 0.18
C GLN A 98 8.26 -1.31 -1.28
N PRO A 99 8.47 -2.32 -2.17
CA PRO A 99 8.80 -2.02 -3.57
C PRO A 99 7.71 -1.23 -4.31
N LEU A 100 6.44 -1.49 -4.01
CA LEU A 100 5.32 -0.76 -4.60
C LEU A 100 5.22 0.66 -4.02
N VAL A 101 5.42 0.81 -2.72
CA VAL A 101 5.45 2.13 -2.05
C VAL A 101 6.59 2.99 -2.61
N ASP A 102 7.79 2.42 -2.74
CA ASP A 102 8.95 3.09 -3.30
C ASP A 102 8.70 3.51 -4.75
N SER A 103 8.11 2.64 -5.56
CA SER A 103 7.72 2.93 -6.95
C SER A 103 6.70 4.06 -7.02
N LEU A 104 5.64 4.02 -6.20
CA LEU A 104 4.62 5.06 -6.13
C LEU A 104 5.24 6.43 -5.79
N TYR A 105 6.12 6.46 -4.80
CA TYR A 105 6.81 7.68 -4.40
C TYR A 105 7.71 8.22 -5.52
N ALA A 106 8.51 7.35 -6.14
CA ALA A 106 9.39 7.72 -7.25
C ALA A 106 8.59 8.26 -8.45
N ASN A 107 7.52 7.58 -8.86
CA ASN A 107 6.70 7.98 -10.00
C ASN A 107 5.96 9.30 -9.73
N THR A 108 5.40 9.46 -8.53
CA THR A 108 4.73 10.71 -8.15
C THR A 108 5.72 11.88 -8.15
N ARG A 109 6.95 11.67 -7.65
CA ARG A 109 8.00 12.69 -7.68
C ARG A 109 8.38 13.07 -9.10
N LEU A 110 8.57 12.09 -9.99
CA LEU A 110 8.86 12.34 -11.40
C LEU A 110 7.75 13.15 -12.07
N MET A 111 6.49 12.80 -11.80
CA MET A 111 5.32 13.50 -12.33
C MET A 111 5.30 14.97 -11.93
N VAL A 112 5.54 15.26 -10.64
CA VAL A 112 5.64 16.64 -10.12
C VAL A 112 6.81 17.38 -10.75
N MET A 113 7.96 16.74 -10.92
CA MET A 113 9.14 17.36 -11.55
C MET A 113 8.87 17.70 -13.02
N ASN A 114 8.32 16.76 -13.79
CA ASN A 114 7.96 16.96 -15.20
C ASN A 114 6.97 18.11 -15.40
N GLU A 115 5.99 18.24 -14.49
CA GLU A 115 5.04 19.34 -14.54
C GLU A 115 5.68 20.68 -14.17
N LYS A 116 6.61 20.69 -13.20
CA LYS A 116 7.36 21.89 -12.80
C LYS A 116 8.27 22.42 -13.90
N GLU A 117 8.93 21.53 -14.65
CA GLU A 117 9.76 21.92 -15.81
C GLU A 117 8.95 22.67 -16.89
N LYS A 118 7.65 22.36 -16.99
CA LYS A 118 6.72 22.96 -17.95
C LYS A 118 5.74 23.93 -17.27
N ALA A 119 6.11 24.47 -16.11
CA ALA A 119 5.21 25.28 -15.30
C ALA A 119 4.94 26.65 -15.93
N THR A 120 3.67 26.95 -16.10
CA THR A 120 3.17 28.31 -16.38
C THR A 120 2.42 28.83 -15.16
N PRO A 121 2.22 30.15 -15.01
CA PRO A 121 1.43 30.69 -13.90
C PRO A 121 0.02 30.07 -13.80
N ALA A 122 -0.62 29.82 -14.95
CA ALA A 122 -1.92 29.15 -15.02
C ALA A 122 -1.88 27.71 -14.49
N LYS A 123 -0.84 26.94 -14.86
CA LYS A 123 -0.65 25.57 -14.36
C LYS A 123 -0.39 25.54 -12.86
N LEU A 124 0.45 26.45 -12.35
CA LEU A 124 0.74 26.55 -10.91
C LEU A 124 -0.51 26.92 -10.11
N ALA A 125 -1.33 27.86 -10.61
CA ALA A 125 -2.61 28.20 -10.00
C ALA A 125 -3.54 26.97 -9.96
N LYS A 126 -3.60 26.19 -11.05
CA LYS A 126 -4.39 24.96 -11.10
C LYS A 126 -3.90 23.89 -10.13
N ILE A 127 -2.59 23.67 -10.03
CA ILE A 127 -1.99 22.75 -9.05
C ILE A 127 -2.37 23.16 -7.63
N ASN A 128 -2.28 24.46 -7.31
CA ASN A 128 -2.64 24.98 -5.99
C ASN A 128 -4.13 24.78 -5.70
N GLU A 129 -5.02 25.07 -6.66
CA GLU A 129 -6.46 24.84 -6.56
C GLU A 129 -6.76 23.36 -6.26
N LEU A 130 -6.17 22.44 -7.03
CA LEU A 130 -6.39 20.99 -6.88
C LEU A 130 -5.84 20.47 -5.54
N THR A 131 -4.68 20.99 -5.11
CA THR A 131 -4.09 20.64 -3.81
C THR A 131 -4.98 21.07 -2.65
N ILE A 132 -5.54 22.28 -2.71
CA ILE A 132 -6.49 22.76 -1.69
C ILE A 132 -7.72 21.85 -1.64
N LYS A 133 -8.29 21.50 -2.79
CA LYS A 133 -9.44 20.58 -2.87
C LYS A 133 -9.13 19.22 -2.26
N MET A 134 -7.96 18.66 -2.54
CA MET A 134 -7.55 17.38 -1.97
C MET A 134 -7.42 17.46 -0.45
N ASN A 135 -6.74 18.49 0.06
CA ASN A 135 -6.56 18.69 1.50
C ASN A 135 -7.90 18.84 2.24
N LEU A 136 -8.89 19.50 1.62
CA LEU A 136 -10.24 19.62 2.18
C LEU A 136 -10.95 18.26 2.28
N LEU A 137 -10.83 17.42 1.24
CA LEU A 137 -11.39 16.06 1.23
C LEU A 137 -10.70 15.15 2.25
N GLU A 138 -9.37 15.25 2.38
CA GLU A 138 -8.59 14.51 3.39
C GLU A 138 -8.87 14.97 4.81
N SER A 139 -9.16 16.26 5.03
CA SER A 139 -9.49 16.80 6.35
C SER A 139 -10.94 16.50 6.76
N ALA A 140 -11.85 16.45 5.79
CA ALA A 140 -13.24 16.03 5.98
C ALA A 140 -13.38 14.51 6.19
N ALA A 141 -12.28 13.77 6.04
CA ALA A 141 -12.24 12.34 6.24
C ALA A 141 -12.24 11.96 7.72
N PRO A 142 -13.29 11.31 8.26
CA PRO A 142 -13.22 10.79 9.63
C PRO A 142 -12.06 9.78 9.78
N ASN A 143 -11.06 10.23 10.54
CA ASN A 143 -9.92 9.52 11.12
C ASN A 143 -8.95 8.79 10.19
N GLN A 144 -7.77 9.42 10.07
CA GLN A 144 -6.44 8.89 9.74
C GLN A 144 -5.97 7.67 10.58
N GLN A 145 -6.82 7.11 11.45
CA GLN A 145 -6.51 5.95 12.31
C GLN A 145 -6.75 4.59 11.66
N LEU A 146 -7.22 4.55 10.41
CA LEU A 146 -7.45 3.30 9.67
C LEU A 146 -6.24 2.83 8.88
N LEU A 147 -5.14 3.61 8.84
CA LEU A 147 -3.87 3.11 8.31
C LEU A 147 -3.58 1.79 9.03
N PRO A 148 -3.44 0.68 8.29
CA PRO A 148 -3.14 -0.58 8.92
C PRO A 148 -1.90 -0.41 9.78
N GLN A 149 -1.93 -0.93 11.01
CA GLN A 149 -0.73 -1.00 11.85
C GLN A 149 0.42 -1.79 11.17
N LEU A 150 0.17 -2.36 9.99
CA LEU A 150 1.08 -3.01 9.05
C LEU A 150 2.25 -2.13 8.61
N PHE A 151 2.07 -0.81 8.54
CA PHE A 151 3.08 0.08 7.96
C PHE A 151 4.07 0.65 8.97
N GLY A 152 3.84 0.41 10.26
CA GLY A 152 4.61 1.02 11.34
C GLY A 152 4.49 2.55 11.35
N THR A 153 4.51 3.15 12.53
CA THR A 153 4.88 4.57 12.61
C THR A 153 6.39 4.66 12.36
N PRO A 154 6.88 5.57 11.48
CA PRO A 154 8.30 5.89 11.45
C PRO A 154 8.72 6.27 12.88
N LYS A 155 9.76 5.61 13.39
CA LYS A 155 10.40 6.02 14.65
C LYS A 155 11.28 7.23 14.42
#